data_AF-A0A537FK67-F1
#
_entry.id   AF-A0A537FK67-F1
#
_cell.length_a   1.000
_cell.length_b   1.000
_cell.length_c   1.000
_cell.angle_alpha   90.00
_cell.angle_beta   90.00
_cell.angle_gamma   90.00
#
_symmetry.space_group_name_H-M   'P 1'
#
loop_
_entity.id
_entity.type
_entity.pdbx_description
1 polymer ?
#
loop_
_entity_poly.entity_id
_entity_poly.type
_entity_poly.pdbx_seq_one_letter_code
_entity_poly.pdbx_strand_id
1 'polypeptide(L)'
;MGKKPEQTPLEKTEETLLAIKEFKRYLDGMERDLSRTSKKLSNKEVAQSVGFVATGIHEALNYLAIVKKVIEKTERIVSKRDVASGRGTDGSPEPRTNL
;
A
#
# COMPACT_ATOMS: atom_id res chain seq x y z
N MET A 1 15.81 -8.88 -27.72
CA MET A 1 15.25 -8.71 -26.37
C MET A 1 13.76 -8.43 -26.53
N GLY A 2 12.89 -9.41 -26.25
CA GLY A 2 11.45 -9.30 -26.53
C GLY A 2 10.76 -8.34 -25.56
N LYS A 3 9.85 -7.51 -26.08
CA LYS A 3 8.95 -6.69 -25.26
C LYS A 3 8.14 -7.64 -24.36
N LYS A 4 8.07 -7.34 -23.05
CA LYS A 4 7.12 -8.03 -22.16
C LYS A 4 5.70 -7.86 -22.75
N PRO A 5 4.87 -8.91 -22.74
CA PRO A 5 3.49 -8.78 -23.19
C PRO A 5 2.76 -7.71 -22.37
N GLU A 6 1.85 -7.01 -23.02
CA GLU A 6 1.07 -5.95 -22.39
C GLU A 6 0.14 -6.55 -21.34
N GLN A 7 0.34 -6.17 -20.07
CA GLN A 7 -0.45 -6.69 -18.96
C GLN A 7 -1.89 -6.19 -19.02
N THR A 8 -2.81 -7.09 -18.73
CA THR A 8 -4.24 -6.80 -18.54
C THR A 8 -4.45 -5.89 -17.31
N PRO A 9 -5.58 -5.16 -17.23
CA PRO A 9 -5.92 -4.37 -16.05
C PRO A 9 -6.00 -5.20 -14.75
N LEU A 10 -6.40 -6.46 -14.84
CA LEU A 10 -6.44 -7.40 -13.72
C LEU A 10 -5.03 -7.72 -13.22
N GLU A 11 -4.13 -8.15 -14.11
CA GLU A 11 -2.73 -8.45 -13.75
C GLU A 11 -2.03 -7.24 -13.11
N LYS A 12 -2.26 -6.02 -13.65
CA LYS A 12 -1.75 -4.78 -13.05
C LYS A 12 -2.30 -4.54 -11.64
N THR A 13 -3.56 -4.89 -11.41
CA THR A 13 -4.21 -4.76 -10.10
C THR A 13 -3.64 -5.76 -9.10
N GLU A 14 -3.49 -7.02 -9.50
CA GLU A 14 -2.89 -8.08 -8.68
C GLU A 14 -1.44 -7.76 -8.29
N GLU A 15 -0.61 -7.33 -9.26
CA GLU A 15 0.76 -6.89 -8.99
C GLU A 15 0.81 -5.71 -8.02
N THR A 16 -0.10 -4.75 -8.17
CA THR A 16 -0.19 -3.61 -7.25
C THR A 16 -0.58 -4.05 -5.84
N LEU A 17 -1.53 -4.98 -5.69
CA LEU A 17 -1.93 -5.51 -4.38
C LEU A 17 -0.80 -6.32 -3.73
N LEU A 18 -0.04 -7.08 -4.52
CA LEU A 18 1.13 -7.79 -4.03
C LEU A 18 2.20 -6.83 -3.49
N ALA A 19 2.52 -5.78 -4.27
CA ALA A 19 3.45 -4.74 -3.84
C ALA A 19 3.00 -4.03 -2.56
N ILE A 20 1.70 -3.74 -2.43
CA ILE A 20 1.12 -3.16 -1.20
C ILE A 20 1.30 -4.10 -0.01
N LYS A 21 1.05 -5.41 -0.18
CA LYS A 21 1.22 -6.41 0.88
C LYS A 21 2.67 -6.52 1.35
N GLU A 22 3.62 -6.50 0.42
CA GLU A 22 5.05 -6.50 0.74
C GLU A 22 5.46 -5.22 1.47
N PHE A 23 4.95 -4.08 1.02
CA PHE A 23 5.23 -2.80 1.67
C PHE A 23 4.68 -2.75 3.10
N LYS A 24 3.47 -3.26 3.35
CA LYS A 24 2.91 -3.39 4.71
C LYS A 24 3.83 -4.20 5.62
N ARG A 25 4.32 -5.35 5.15
CA ARG A 25 5.27 -6.20 5.90
C ARG A 25 6.57 -5.45 6.22
N TYR A 26 7.06 -4.64 5.29
CA TYR A 26 8.24 -3.79 5.52
C TYR A 26 7.98 -2.75 6.61
N LEU A 27 6.84 -2.05 6.56
CA LEU A 27 6.47 -1.06 7.57
C LEU A 27 6.30 -1.68 8.96
N ASP A 28 5.74 -2.88 9.07
CA ASP A 28 5.67 -3.62 10.34
C ASP A 28 7.07 -3.93 10.92
N GLY A 29 8.01 -4.27 10.03
CA GLY A 29 9.43 -4.45 10.41
C GLY A 29 10.03 -3.16 10.96
N MET A 30 9.87 -2.04 10.24
CA MET A 30 10.34 -0.74 10.68
C MET A 30 9.74 -0.31 12.02
N GLU A 31 8.43 -0.51 12.22
CA GLU A 31 7.76 -0.17 13.47
C GLU A 31 8.36 -0.93 14.65
N ARG A 32 8.61 -2.22 14.46
CA ARG A 32 9.22 -3.08 15.48
C ARG A 32 10.63 -2.64 15.82
N ASP A 33 11.43 -2.26 14.82
CA ASP A 33 12.82 -1.85 15.03
C ASP A 33 12.91 -0.45 15.66
N LEU A 34 12.05 0.49 15.26
CA LEU A 34 11.90 1.79 15.92
C LEU A 34 11.40 1.65 17.36
N SER A 35 10.41 0.79 17.60
CA SER A 35 9.90 0.50 18.95
C SER A 35 10.94 -0.16 19.86
N ARG A 36 11.88 -0.92 19.30
CA ARG A 36 13.02 -1.46 20.06
C ARG A 36 14.04 -0.37 20.37
N THR A 37 14.30 0.50 19.41
CA THR A 37 15.23 1.62 19.59
C THR A 37 14.70 2.62 20.63
N SER A 38 13.38 2.87 20.68
CA SER A 38 12.78 3.81 21.63
C SER A 38 12.86 3.36 23.08
N LYS A 39 13.06 2.06 23.32
CA LYS A 39 13.31 1.49 24.65
C LYS A 39 14.76 1.62 25.10
N LYS A 40 15.68 1.85 24.17
CA LYS A 40 17.13 1.87 24.41
C LYS A 40 17.71 3.28 24.43
N LEU A 41 17.16 4.18 23.61
CA LEU A 41 17.64 5.54 23.44
C LEU A 41 16.55 6.53 23.82
N SER A 42 16.91 7.57 24.55
CA SER A 42 16.03 8.72 24.79
C SER A 42 15.80 9.50 23.50
N ASN A 43 14.67 10.20 23.43
CA ASN A 43 14.37 11.12 22.32
C ASN A 43 15.50 12.12 22.07
N LYS A 44 16.19 12.57 23.12
CA LYS A 44 17.30 13.53 23.05
C LYS A 44 18.51 12.91 22.35
N GLU A 45 18.89 11.69 22.73
CA GLU A 45 20.03 10.98 22.10
C GLU A 45 19.76 10.72 20.62
N VAL A 46 18.54 10.27 20.29
CA VAL A 46 18.14 10.05 18.90
C VAL A 46 18.20 11.37 18.12
N ALA A 47 17.54 12.43 18.59
CA ALA A 47 17.51 13.73 17.91
C ALA A 47 18.90 14.31 17.66
N GLN A 48 19.80 14.18 18.63
CA GLN A 48 21.20 14.61 18.49
C GLN A 48 21.96 13.82 17.41
N SER A 49 21.74 12.51 17.33
CA SER A 49 22.40 11.64 16.33
C SER A 49 21.91 11.86 14.89
N VAL A 50 20.64 12.21 14.70
CA VAL A 50 20.03 12.38 13.37
C VAL A 50 20.01 13.84 12.88
N GLY A 51 20.41 14.79 13.72
CA GLY A 51 20.49 16.21 13.35
C GLY A 51 19.14 16.92 13.19
N PHE A 52 18.06 16.35 13.72
CA PHE A 52 16.71 16.95 13.70
C PHE A 52 16.37 17.64 15.03
N VAL A 53 15.56 18.70 14.96
CA VAL A 53 15.11 19.48 16.13
C VAL A 53 14.14 18.64 16.96
N ALA A 54 14.65 17.97 18.00
CA ALA A 54 13.89 17.26 19.05
C ALA A 54 12.73 16.34 18.58
N THR A 55 12.68 16.00 17.29
CA THR A 55 11.69 15.13 16.66
C THR A 55 12.11 13.71 17.00
N GLY A 56 11.82 13.29 18.24
CA GLY A 56 12.25 12.02 18.79
C GLY A 56 11.61 10.83 18.07
N ILE A 57 12.09 9.63 18.41
CA ILE A 57 11.62 8.37 17.83
C ILE A 57 10.10 8.14 17.93
N HIS A 58 9.45 8.74 18.94
CA HIS A 58 8.00 8.72 19.08
C HIS A 58 7.26 9.42 17.94
N GLU A 59 7.82 10.51 17.42
CA GLU A 59 7.19 11.22 16.30
C GLU A 59 7.39 10.46 14.99
N ALA A 60 8.55 9.82 14.80
CA ALA A 60 8.77 8.89 13.70
C ALA A 60 7.76 7.72 13.71
N LEU A 61 7.46 7.16 14.89
CA LEU A 61 6.41 6.15 15.06
C LEU A 61 5.01 6.69 14.71
N ASN A 62 4.70 7.94 15.06
CA ASN A 62 3.45 8.58 14.66
C ASN A 62 3.33 8.74 13.13
N TYR A 63 4.38 9.23 12.46
CA TYR A 63 4.38 9.32 10.99
C TYR A 63 4.23 7.94 10.34
N LEU A 64 4.90 6.93 10.88
CA LEU A 64 4.75 5.56 10.40
C LEU A 64 3.30 5.07 10.54
N ALA A 65 2.62 5.35 11.65
CA ALA A 65 1.22 5.02 11.83
C ALA A 65 0.30 5.70 10.79
N ILE A 66 0.60 6.95 10.42
CA ILE A 66 -0.13 7.67 9.35
C ILE A 66 0.11 6.97 8.00
N VAL A 67 1.36 6.65 7.66
CA VAL A 67 1.71 5.97 6.41
C VAL A 67 0.98 4.63 6.31
N LYS A 68 0.96 3.82 7.38
CA LYS A 68 0.23 2.53 7.40
C LYS A 68 -1.26 2.72 7.07
N LYS A 69 -1.92 3.73 7.67
CA LYS A 69 -3.34 4.04 7.38
C LYS A 69 -3.57 4.47 5.93
N VAL A 70 -2.67 5.27 5.37
CA VAL A 70 -2.74 5.67 3.95
C VAL A 70 -2.62 4.44 3.05
N ILE A 71 -1.69 3.54 3.34
CA ILE A 71 -1.51 2.31 2.56
C ILE A 71 -2.74 1.38 2.65
N GLU A 72 -3.32 1.20 3.84
CA GLU A 72 -4.58 0.45 3.98
C GLU A 72 -5.73 1.06 3.17
N LYS A 73 -5.80 2.40 3.11
CA LYS A 73 -6.81 3.09 2.29
C LYS A 73 -6.55 2.86 0.81
N THR A 74 -5.29 2.93 0.37
CA THR A 74 -4.87 2.67 -1.01
C THR A 74 -5.20 1.23 -1.41
N GLU A 75 -4.89 0.25 -0.56
CA GLU A 75 -5.24 -1.16 -0.76
C GLU A 75 -6.75 -1.32 -1.04
N ARG A 76 -7.61 -0.74 -0.19
CA ARG A 76 -9.07 -0.78 -0.36
C ARG A 76 -9.54 -0.13 -1.67
N ILE A 77 -8.86 0.90 -2.15
CA ILE A 77 -9.20 1.55 -3.43
C ILE A 77 -8.81 0.64 -4.60
N VAL A 78 -7.60 0.05 -4.55
CA VAL A 78 -7.09 -0.86 -5.59
C VAL A 78 -7.97 -2.12 -5.67
N SER A 79 -8.27 -2.77 -4.54
CA SER A 79 -9.12 -3.96 -4.52
C SER A 79 -10.54 -3.72 -5.06
N LYS A 80 -11.06 -2.49 -4.95
CA LYS A 80 -12.40 -2.14 -5.48
C LYS A 80 -12.40 -1.86 -6.98
N ARG A 81 -11.27 -1.47 -7.58
CA ARG A 81 -11.18 -1.28 -9.04
C ARG A 81 -11.38 -2.60 -9.77
N ASP A 82 -10.95 -3.70 -9.15
CA ASP A 82 -11.11 -5.04 -9.68
C ASP A 82 -12.60 -5.43 -9.84
N VAL A 83 -13.41 -5.14 -8.82
CA VAL A 83 -14.86 -5.41 -8.82
C VAL A 83 -15.61 -4.54 -9.85
N ALA A 84 -15.19 -3.30 -10.05
CA ALA A 84 -15.81 -2.41 -11.03
C ALA A 84 -15.50 -2.80 -12.48
N SER A 85 -14.32 -3.38 -12.74
CA SER A 85 -13.92 -3.85 -14.07
C SER A 85 -14.66 -5.14 -14.51
N GLY A 86 -15.22 -5.91 -13.56
CA GLY A 86 -16.00 -7.12 -13.84
C GLY A 86 -17.49 -6.86 -14.13
N ARG A 87 -17.99 -5.63 -14.01
CA ARG A 87 -19.42 -5.29 -14.19
C ARG A 87 -19.69 -4.61 -15.53
N GLY A 88 -19.05 -5.10 -16.60
CA GLY A 88 -19.03 -4.44 -17.91
C GLY A 88 -19.62 -5.22 -19.10
N THR A 89 -20.00 -6.50 -18.96
CA THR A 89 -20.51 -7.30 -20.11
C THR A 89 -21.48 -8.40 -19.67
N ASP A 90 -22.64 -8.06 -19.12
CA ASP A 90 -23.71 -9.07 -18.92
C ASP A 90 -25.11 -8.44 -19.05
N GLY A 91 -25.32 -7.77 -20.19
CA GLY A 91 -26.57 -7.07 -20.47
C GLY A 91 -26.73 -6.69 -21.93
N SER A 92 -26.65 -7.67 -22.84
CA SER A 92 -27.19 -7.51 -24.19
C SER A 92 -28.20 -8.63 -24.43
N PRO A 93 -29.52 -8.38 -24.29
CA PRO A 93 -30.49 -9.28 -24.87
C PRO A 93 -30.48 -9.03 -26.39
N GLU A 94 -30.06 -10.02 -27.16
CA GLU A 94 -30.23 -10.02 -28.61
C GLU A 94 -31.70 -9.71 -28.97
N PRO A 95 -31.96 -8.80 -29.93
CA PRO A 95 -33.28 -8.71 -30.51
C PRO A 95 -33.50 -9.94 -31.40
N ARG A 96 -34.36 -10.85 -30.93
CA ARG A 96 -34.91 -11.93 -31.75
C ARG A 96 -35.61 -11.33 -32.96
N THR A 97 -35.00 -11.49 -34.14
CA THR A 97 -35.67 -11.26 -35.42
C THR A 97 -36.60 -12.44 -35.70
N ASN A 98 -37.90 -12.21 -35.58
CA ASN A 98 -38.92 -13.04 -36.21
C ASN A 98 -39.16 -12.50 -37.62
N LEU A 99 -38.86 -13.31 -38.64
CA LEU A 99 -39.50 -13.30 -39.96
C LEU A 99 -39.33 -14.69 -40.58
#